data_AF-A0A4U0YWZ4-F1
#
_entry.id   AF-A0A4U0YWZ4-F1
#
_cell.length_a   1.000
_cell.length_b   1.000
_cell.length_c   1.000
_cell.angle_alpha   90.00
_cell.angle_beta   90.00
_cell.angle_gamma   90.00
#
_symmetry.space_group_name_H-M   'P 1'
#
loop_
_entity.id
_entity.type
_entity.pdbx_description
1 polymer ?
#
loop_
_entity_poly.entity_id
_entity_poly.type
_entity_poly.pdbx_seq_one_letter_code
_entity_poly.pdbx_strand_id
1 'polypeptide(L)'
;MSNGGPWGGGGSGGDNRDGKDGKEPRGPRRPGNEGSQIPEIDEIVKKGQEQLRVLMGGRGRTGGSGGGGGGNRGGNPMGPLFTRQGLALGALAAAGLWAYMSFYTVRPEERSVELFLGEFSSIGNPGLNFAPWPLVTAEVVQVTGERQTDIGTGRSGDMDSGLMLTRDQNIVDIAFQVVWNISDPSQFLFNLADPTDTIRAVSDSAMRDIIARSELSPILNRDRGVIASDLLAAVQTTLDSYQAGINVIRVNFDKADPPEEVIDSFREVQAAQQERDRLERTADAYANQVTAGARGEAARLTEQAEGYRAEVVNNAQGEASRFLSVYEEYVKAPDVTRRRMYLETMEKVLGGMNKVILDGVSGGEAGQGVVPFLPLNELNRPAPAAAATSNTTGGTN
;
A
#
# COMPACT_ATOMS: atom_id res chain seq x y z
N MET A 1 47.61 11.56 21.43
CA MET A 1 46.53 11.91 20.49
C MET A 1 45.29 11.21 21.03
N SER A 2 44.53 11.92 21.86
CA SER A 2 43.24 12.58 21.54
C SER A 2 42.10 11.56 21.59
N ASN A 3 41.31 11.53 22.67
CA ASN A 3 40.16 12.41 22.97
C ASN A 3 38.90 11.55 22.74
N GLY A 4 38.02 11.23 23.68
CA GLY A 4 37.56 11.96 24.85
C GLY A 4 36.06 12.21 24.67
N GLY A 5 35.21 11.69 25.57
CA GLY A 5 33.80 12.06 25.63
C GLY A 5 32.93 11.09 26.45
N PRO A 6 32.03 11.59 27.32
CA PRO A 6 32.10 11.23 28.73
C PRO A 6 30.77 10.73 29.33
N TRP A 7 30.88 9.68 30.14
CA TRP A 7 29.86 9.23 31.08
C TRP A 7 29.85 10.11 32.35
N GLY A 8 28.72 10.12 33.06
CA GLY A 8 28.67 10.42 34.51
C GLY A 8 27.22 10.55 34.98
N GLY A 9 26.68 9.82 35.97
CA GLY A 9 27.29 8.95 36.99
C GLY A 9 27.39 9.65 38.35
N GLY A 10 26.52 9.26 39.30
CA GLY A 10 26.58 9.56 40.75
C GLY A 10 25.90 10.88 41.17
N GLY A 11 25.29 11.05 42.35
CA GLY A 11 25.21 10.23 43.56
C GLY A 11 25.07 11.16 44.78
N SER A 12 24.28 10.73 45.78
CA SER A 12 24.34 11.09 47.21
C SER A 12 23.99 12.50 47.70
N GLY A 13 23.14 12.53 48.74
CA GLY A 13 23.43 13.31 49.95
C GLY A 13 22.46 14.42 50.37
N GLY A 14 21.64 14.13 51.39
CA GLY A 14 21.71 14.85 52.67
C GLY A 14 20.99 16.20 52.86
N ASP A 15 20.09 16.18 53.84
CA ASP A 15 19.80 17.21 54.86
C ASP A 15 18.88 18.42 54.58
N ASN A 16 17.72 18.38 55.28
CA ASN A 16 17.19 19.38 56.21
C ASN A 16 17.21 20.88 55.84
N ARG A 17 16.01 21.47 55.71
CA ARG A 17 15.44 22.48 56.65
C ARG A 17 14.20 23.19 56.09
N ASP A 18 13.26 23.42 57.01
CA ASP A 18 12.35 24.56 57.18
C ASP A 18 12.06 25.53 56.02
N GLY A 19 10.77 25.86 55.86
CA GLY A 19 10.37 27.23 55.50
C GLY A 19 9.31 27.40 54.41
N LYS A 20 8.05 27.48 54.84
CA LYS A 20 7.10 28.59 54.62
C LYS A 20 6.99 29.26 53.22
N ASP A 21 5.79 29.16 52.66
CA ASP A 21 4.98 30.12 51.85
C ASP A 21 5.61 30.96 50.71
N GLY A 22 5.05 30.80 49.50
CA GLY A 22 5.08 31.81 48.41
C GLY A 22 4.85 31.17 47.03
N LYS A 23 3.70 31.36 46.37
CA LYS A 23 3.30 32.45 45.45
C LYS A 23 3.95 32.43 44.05
N GLU A 24 3.05 32.47 43.07
CA GLU A 24 3.19 32.47 41.61
C GLU A 24 3.95 33.69 41.04
N PRO A 25 4.52 33.57 39.81
CA PRO A 25 5.41 34.57 39.26
C PRO A 25 4.71 35.71 38.49
N ARG A 26 5.36 36.87 38.56
CA ARG A 26 5.03 38.14 37.88
C ARG A 26 5.76 38.29 36.54
N GLY A 27 5.15 39.06 35.64
CA GLY A 27 5.80 40.14 34.87
C GLY A 27 5.32 40.30 33.42
N PRO A 28 5.53 41.46 32.74
CA PRO A 28 6.13 42.73 33.17
C PRO A 28 5.32 44.01 32.83
N ARG A 29 5.80 45.14 33.38
CA ARG A 29 5.28 46.52 33.33
C ARG A 29 5.78 47.35 32.14
N ARG A 30 5.00 48.36 31.71
CA ARG A 30 5.43 49.77 31.46
C ARG A 30 4.22 50.69 31.14
N PRO A 31 4.36 52.04 31.14
CA PRO A 31 4.31 52.95 32.29
C PRO A 31 3.13 53.94 32.24
N GLY A 32 2.89 54.66 33.33
CA GLY A 32 1.77 55.60 33.47
C GLY A 32 1.93 56.93 32.71
N ASN A 33 0.80 57.60 32.51
CA ASN A 33 0.72 59.05 32.33
C ASN A 33 -0.65 59.55 32.83
N GLU A 34 -0.62 60.67 33.54
CA GLU A 34 -1.74 61.40 34.13
C GLU A 34 -2.72 61.96 33.09
N GLY A 35 -3.97 62.11 33.55
CA GLY A 35 -4.82 63.27 33.23
C GLY A 35 -5.63 63.19 31.94
N SER A 36 -6.95 63.09 32.11
CA SER A 36 -7.99 63.93 31.46
C SER A 36 -9.28 63.13 31.28
N GLN A 37 -10.28 63.42 32.11
CA GLN A 37 -11.66 63.00 31.89
C GLN A 37 -12.18 63.73 30.65
N ILE A 38 -12.44 62.99 29.58
CA ILE A 38 -13.05 63.52 28.36
C ILE A 38 -14.58 63.45 28.55
N PRO A 39 -15.30 64.58 28.53
CA PRO A 39 -16.75 64.68 28.80
C PRO A 39 -17.64 64.36 27.58
N GLU A 40 -17.20 63.55 26.62
CA GLU A 40 -17.88 63.42 25.32
C GLU A 40 -18.80 62.21 25.19
N ILE A 41 -18.72 61.23 26.11
CA ILE A 41 -19.57 60.02 26.04
C ILE A 41 -20.96 60.27 26.67
N ASP A 42 -21.01 61.08 27.74
CA ASP A 42 -22.28 61.42 28.41
C ASP A 42 -23.17 62.33 27.55
N GLU A 43 -22.60 63.17 26.67
CA GLU A 43 -23.38 64.01 25.76
C GLU A 43 -23.98 63.23 24.58
N ILE A 44 -23.30 62.19 24.10
CA ILE A 44 -23.80 61.31 23.02
C ILE A 44 -24.95 60.44 23.55
N VAL A 45 -24.84 59.97 24.79
CA VAL A 45 -25.89 59.19 25.47
C VAL A 45 -27.11 60.05 25.78
N LYS A 46 -26.92 61.32 26.19
CA LYS A 46 -28.02 62.27 26.38
C LYS A 46 -28.74 62.62 25.08
N LYS A 47 -28.01 62.84 23.99
CA LYS A 47 -28.60 63.13 22.66
C LYS A 47 -29.39 61.93 22.09
N GLY A 48 -28.96 60.70 22.36
CA GLY A 48 -29.70 59.48 22.01
C GLY A 48 -31.00 59.32 22.81
N GLN A 49 -30.98 59.66 24.10
CA GLN A 49 -32.16 59.62 24.97
C GLN A 49 -33.15 60.75 24.67
N GLU A 50 -32.68 61.91 24.21
CA GLU A 50 -33.52 63.04 23.79
C GLU A 50 -34.22 62.79 22.45
N GLN A 51 -33.57 62.12 21.48
CA GLN A 51 -34.22 61.74 20.22
C GLN A 51 -35.25 60.61 20.39
N LEU A 52 -35.00 59.64 21.28
CA LEU A 52 -35.97 58.60 21.60
C LEU A 52 -37.20 59.16 22.34
N ARG A 53 -36.99 60.18 23.18
CA ARG A 53 -38.03 60.88 23.93
C ARG A 53 -38.88 61.82 23.07
N VAL A 54 -38.35 62.33 21.96
CA VAL A 54 -39.10 63.15 20.99
C VAL A 54 -39.91 62.30 20.01
N LEU A 55 -39.48 61.07 19.71
CA LEU A 55 -40.24 60.13 18.87
C LEU A 55 -41.34 59.37 19.65
N MET A 56 -41.18 59.25 20.98
CA MET A 56 -42.15 58.61 21.87
C MET A 56 -42.91 59.68 22.66
N GLY A 57 -43.94 60.24 22.01
CA GLY A 57 -44.82 61.28 22.57
C GLY A 57 -45.29 60.99 24.00
N GLY A 58 -45.12 61.98 24.87
CA GLY A 58 -45.33 61.87 26.31
C GLY A 58 -46.79 61.92 26.79
N ARG A 59 -46.98 61.48 28.04
CA ARG A 59 -48.13 61.81 28.90
C ARG A 59 -47.65 61.87 30.36
N GLY A 60 -48.08 62.92 31.07
CA GLY A 60 -47.39 63.46 32.24
C GLY A 60 -47.77 62.92 33.63
N ARG A 61 -47.04 63.43 34.62
CA ARG A 61 -47.40 63.51 36.06
C ARG A 61 -46.84 64.85 36.59
N THR A 62 -47.69 65.86 36.74
CA THR A 62 -48.20 66.42 38.01
C THR A 62 -47.18 67.21 38.82
N GLY A 63 -47.31 68.54 38.81
CA GLY A 63 -46.62 69.45 39.74
C GLY A 63 -46.76 70.93 39.38
N GLY A 64 -47.90 71.54 39.71
CA GLY A 64 -47.98 72.92 40.21
C GLY A 64 -47.82 74.14 39.28
N SER A 65 -48.91 74.91 39.21
CA SER A 65 -48.98 76.37 39.01
C SER A 65 -49.11 76.92 37.59
N GLY A 66 -50.27 77.55 37.34
CA GLY A 66 -50.33 78.83 36.63
C GLY A 66 -50.85 78.82 35.19
N GLY A 67 -52.15 79.11 35.04
CA GLY A 67 -52.59 80.10 34.04
C GLY A 67 -53.01 79.60 32.65
N GLY A 68 -54.34 79.58 32.44
CA GLY A 68 -54.96 80.29 31.32
C GLY A 68 -55.07 79.59 29.96
N GLY A 69 -56.29 79.62 29.41
CA GLY A 69 -56.52 79.62 27.96
C GLY A 69 -57.11 78.32 27.41
N GLY A 70 -58.41 78.34 27.15
CA GLY A 70 -59.16 77.24 26.55
C GLY A 70 -58.76 76.89 25.11
N GLY A 71 -59.10 75.67 24.72
CA GLY A 71 -58.89 75.18 23.36
C GLY A 71 -59.28 73.71 23.23
N ASN A 72 -60.58 73.47 23.09
CA ASN A 72 -61.19 72.18 22.83
C ASN A 72 -60.69 71.56 21.51
N ARG A 73 -59.86 70.50 21.56
CA ARG A 73 -59.70 69.50 20.47
C ARG A 73 -59.39 68.13 21.08
N GLY A 74 -60.34 67.21 20.92
CA GLY A 74 -60.18 65.81 21.28
C GLY A 74 -59.04 65.16 20.50
N GLY A 75 -58.18 64.45 21.22
CA GLY A 75 -57.10 63.63 20.67
C GLY A 75 -56.77 62.53 21.68
N ASN A 76 -57.13 61.29 21.32
CA ASN A 76 -56.88 60.09 22.12
C ASN A 76 -55.41 59.97 22.54
N PRO A 77 -55.12 59.52 23.78
CA PRO A 77 -53.76 59.38 24.27
C PRO A 77 -53.26 57.94 24.13
N MET A 78 -53.03 57.53 22.89
CA MET A 78 -52.31 56.30 22.56
C MET A 78 -51.22 56.69 21.59
N GLY A 79 -49.98 56.37 21.94
CA GLY A 79 -48.79 56.72 21.17
C GLY A 79 -48.83 56.23 19.71
N PRO A 80 -47.86 56.65 18.89
CA PRO A 80 -47.86 56.48 17.43
C PRO A 80 -47.90 55.02 16.92
N LEU A 81 -47.98 54.02 17.79
CA LEU A 81 -48.12 52.61 17.46
C LEU A 81 -49.51 52.23 16.90
N PHE A 82 -50.56 53.03 17.14
CA PHE A 82 -51.92 52.73 16.67
C PHE A 82 -52.45 53.70 15.59
N THR A 83 -51.65 54.66 15.14
CA THR A 83 -51.96 55.44 13.94
C THR A 83 -51.91 54.49 12.73
N ARG A 84 -52.81 54.62 11.74
CA ARG A 84 -52.81 53.77 10.52
C ARG A 84 -51.41 53.65 9.87
N GLN A 85 -50.60 54.71 9.98
CA GLN A 85 -49.21 54.76 9.51
C GLN A 85 -48.24 53.96 10.40
N GLY A 86 -48.41 53.97 11.72
CA GLY A 86 -47.59 53.18 12.66
C GLY A 86 -47.87 51.69 12.60
N LEU A 87 -49.14 51.31 12.41
CA LEU A 87 -49.52 49.92 12.11
C LEU A 87 -48.98 49.46 10.76
N ALA A 88 -48.98 50.32 9.74
CA ALA A 88 -48.41 50.00 8.43
C ALA A 88 -46.88 49.82 8.49
N LEU A 89 -46.17 50.71 9.20
CA LEU A 89 -44.72 50.59 9.44
C LEU A 89 -44.37 49.36 10.29
N GLY A 90 -45.16 49.07 11.33
CA GLY A 90 -44.99 47.88 12.15
C GLY A 90 -45.21 46.58 11.36
N ALA A 91 -46.24 46.54 10.51
CA ALA A 91 -46.50 45.40 9.63
C ALA A 91 -45.39 45.21 8.59
N LEU A 92 -44.86 46.30 8.01
CA LEU A 92 -43.71 46.26 7.11
C LEU A 92 -42.44 45.75 7.80
N ALA A 93 -42.16 46.23 9.01
CA ALA A 93 -41.04 45.75 9.80
C ALA A 93 -41.18 44.27 10.16
N ALA A 94 -42.37 43.83 10.56
CA ALA A 94 -42.67 42.43 10.83
C ALA A 94 -42.54 41.55 9.58
N ALA A 95 -43.04 42.00 8.42
CA ALA A 95 -42.91 41.30 7.15
C ALA A 95 -41.45 41.21 6.69
N GLY A 96 -40.65 42.26 6.88
CA GLY A 96 -39.23 42.24 6.59
C GLY A 96 -38.44 41.29 7.49
N LEU A 97 -38.78 41.26 8.78
CA LEU A 97 -38.16 40.35 9.76
C LEU A 97 -38.57 38.89 9.51
N TRP A 98 -39.82 38.66 9.12
CA TRP A 98 -40.33 37.36 8.67
C TRP A 98 -39.63 36.88 7.40
N ALA A 99 -39.49 37.75 6.39
CA ALA A 99 -38.77 37.43 5.17
C ALA A 99 -37.30 37.09 5.46
N TYR A 100 -36.63 37.89 6.30
CA TYR A 100 -35.25 37.62 6.72
C TYR A 100 -35.10 36.27 7.41
N MET A 101 -36.02 35.90 8.31
CA MET A 101 -36.04 34.59 8.97
C MET A 101 -36.37 33.43 8.02
N SER A 102 -37.03 33.70 6.89
CA SER A 102 -37.45 32.69 5.92
C SER A 102 -36.37 32.36 4.88
N PHE A 103 -35.33 33.18 4.76
CA PHE A 103 -34.19 32.88 3.88
C PHE A 103 -33.14 32.05 4.62
N TYR A 104 -32.65 31.02 3.95
CA TYR A 104 -31.56 30.19 4.45
C TYR A 104 -30.60 29.84 3.32
N THR A 105 -29.37 29.49 3.66
CA THR A 105 -28.33 29.15 2.69
C THR A 105 -27.92 27.70 2.83
N VAL A 106 -27.73 27.04 1.69
CA VAL A 106 -27.35 25.62 1.58
C VAL A 106 -25.99 25.55 0.92
N ARG A 107 -25.06 24.77 1.49
CA ARG A 107 -23.71 24.62 0.95
C ARG A 107 -23.72 23.77 -0.33
N PRO A 108 -22.69 23.87 -1.19
CA PRO A 108 -22.56 23.03 -2.39
C PRO A 108 -22.58 21.51 -2.14
N GLU A 109 -22.17 21.07 -0.95
CA GLU A 109 -22.12 19.64 -0.54
C GLU A 109 -23.42 19.16 0.11
N GLU A 110 -24.37 20.08 0.32
CA GLU A 110 -25.63 19.86 1.02
C GLU A 110 -26.80 20.01 0.05
N ARG A 111 -27.90 19.29 0.35
CA ARG A 111 -29.20 19.54 -0.25
C ARG A 111 -30.22 19.79 0.84
N SER A 112 -31.16 20.68 0.54
CA SER A 112 -32.28 20.94 1.42
C SER A 112 -33.48 20.11 0.97
N VAL A 113 -34.16 19.47 1.91
CA VAL A 113 -35.46 18.87 1.71
C VAL A 113 -36.48 19.78 2.37
N GLU A 114 -37.36 20.35 1.55
CA GLU A 114 -38.38 21.30 1.99
C GLU A 114 -39.69 20.55 2.24
N LEU A 115 -40.22 20.68 3.45
CA LEU A 115 -41.48 20.10 3.87
C LEU A 115 -42.52 21.21 4.00
N PHE A 116 -43.66 21.07 3.33
CA PHE A 116 -44.82 21.95 3.51
C PHE A 116 -45.78 21.29 4.50
N LEU A 117 -45.96 21.88 5.70
CA LEU A 117 -46.79 21.33 6.77
C LEU A 117 -46.47 19.85 7.13
N GLY A 118 -45.22 19.43 6.91
CA GLY A 118 -44.76 18.06 7.15
C GLY A 118 -44.86 17.11 5.95
N GLU A 119 -45.44 17.54 4.82
CA GLU A 119 -45.44 16.77 3.57
C GLU A 119 -44.25 17.18 2.69
N PHE A 120 -43.61 16.21 2.03
CA PHE A 120 -42.51 16.47 1.10
C PHE A 120 -42.98 17.35 -0.07
N SER A 121 -42.33 18.50 -0.26
CA SER A 121 -42.65 19.44 -1.34
C SER A 121 -41.58 19.43 -2.44
N SER A 122 -40.34 19.72 -2.07
CA SER A 122 -39.28 19.99 -3.04
C SER A 122 -37.88 19.75 -2.48
N ILE A 123 -36.94 19.43 -3.37
CA ILE A 123 -35.52 19.39 -3.07
C ILE A 123 -34.91 20.73 -3.49
N GLY A 124 -34.38 21.47 -2.51
CA GLY A 124 -33.68 22.73 -2.72
C GLY A 124 -32.28 22.51 -3.30
N ASN A 125 -31.91 23.33 -4.28
CA ASN A 125 -30.57 23.34 -4.85
C ASN A 125 -29.58 24.09 -3.94
N PRO A 126 -28.27 23.87 -4.08
CA PRO A 126 -27.27 24.64 -3.34
C PRO A 126 -27.38 26.14 -3.62
N GLY A 127 -27.24 26.97 -2.58
CA GLY A 127 -27.39 28.42 -2.67
C GLY A 127 -28.42 29.00 -1.69
N LEU A 128 -28.96 30.16 -2.04
CA LEU A 128 -29.98 30.85 -1.23
C LEU A 128 -31.35 30.24 -1.54
N ASN A 129 -32.00 29.70 -0.51
CA ASN A 129 -33.35 29.13 -0.58
C ASN A 129 -34.30 29.89 0.35
N PHE A 130 -35.60 29.75 0.09
CA PHE A 130 -36.67 30.47 0.80
C PHE A 130 -37.69 29.48 1.35
N ALA A 131 -37.70 29.31 2.67
CA ALA A 131 -38.67 28.49 3.40
C ALA A 131 -39.49 29.40 4.32
N PRO A 132 -40.74 29.75 3.95
CA PRO A 132 -41.60 30.60 4.78
C PRO A 132 -42.04 29.88 6.06
N TRP A 133 -41.41 30.21 7.17
CA TRP A 133 -41.83 29.73 8.49
C TRP A 133 -43.17 30.36 8.90
N PRO A 134 -44.15 29.65 9.49
CA PRO A 134 -44.11 28.27 10.00
C PRO A 134 -44.66 27.21 9.04
N LEU A 135 -44.95 27.58 7.79
CA LEU A 135 -45.62 26.69 6.83
C LEU A 135 -44.65 25.71 6.18
N VAL A 136 -43.40 26.13 5.95
CA VAL A 136 -42.35 25.32 5.35
C VAL A 136 -41.19 25.16 6.31
N THR A 137 -40.75 23.92 6.52
CA THR A 137 -39.52 23.57 7.24
C THR A 137 -38.49 23.04 6.26
N ALA A 138 -37.22 23.40 6.44
CA ALA A 138 -36.11 22.95 5.61
C ALA A 138 -35.18 22.04 6.42
N GLU A 139 -34.93 20.84 5.93
CA GLU A 139 -33.96 19.91 6.50
C GLU A 139 -32.76 19.79 5.57
N VAL A 140 -31.57 20.13 6.08
CA VAL A 140 -30.34 20.18 5.27
C VAL A 140 -29.49 18.96 5.54
N VAL A 141 -29.22 18.17 4.49
CA VAL A 141 -28.44 16.94 4.58
C VAL A 141 -27.23 17.02 3.65
N GLN A 142 -26.07 16.55 4.13
CA GLN A 142 -24.86 16.43 3.33
C GLN A 142 -24.95 15.21 2.40
N VAL A 143 -25.00 15.45 1.09
CA VAL A 143 -25.24 14.43 0.06
C VAL A 143 -23.93 14.00 -0.62
N THR A 144 -23.01 14.94 -0.83
CA THR A 144 -21.78 14.70 -1.60
C THR A 144 -20.67 14.01 -0.77
N GLY A 145 -20.72 14.12 0.56
CA GLY A 145 -19.70 13.55 1.44
C GLY A 145 -19.75 12.01 1.49
N GLU A 146 -18.59 11.37 1.34
CA GLU A 146 -18.45 9.93 1.60
C GLU A 146 -18.61 9.67 3.10
N ARG A 147 -19.54 8.78 3.45
CA ARG A 147 -19.74 8.29 4.80
C ARG A 147 -19.22 6.86 4.90
N GLN A 148 -18.70 6.53 6.07
CA GLN A 148 -18.11 5.24 6.35
C GLN A 148 -18.87 4.58 7.49
N THR A 149 -19.23 3.32 7.30
CA THR A 149 -19.82 2.50 8.35
C THR A 149 -18.94 1.27 8.52
N ASP A 150 -18.33 1.16 9.70
CA ASP A 150 -17.52 0.00 10.08
C ASP A 150 -18.41 -1.08 10.69
N ILE A 151 -18.18 -2.33 10.29
CA ILE A 151 -18.90 -3.53 10.73
C ILE A 151 -17.90 -4.61 11.14
N GLY A 152 -18.21 -5.35 12.20
CA GLY A 152 -17.39 -6.47 12.69
C GLY A 152 -16.16 -6.03 13.46
N THR A 153 -16.11 -4.78 13.94
CA THR A 153 -14.96 -4.27 14.72
C THR A 153 -15.13 -4.44 16.22
N GLY A 154 -16.27 -4.97 16.68
CA GLY A 154 -16.63 -5.08 18.10
C GLY A 154 -16.85 -3.73 18.81
N ARG A 155 -16.74 -2.60 18.09
CA ARG A 155 -16.86 -1.25 18.66
C ARG A 155 -18.31 -0.88 18.97
N SER A 156 -19.27 -1.48 18.26
CA SER A 156 -20.69 -1.17 18.43
C SER A 156 -21.41 -2.08 19.45
N GLY A 157 -20.68 -2.96 20.15
CA GLY A 157 -21.19 -3.86 21.20
C GLY A 157 -21.06 -5.35 20.86
N ASP A 158 -21.52 -6.23 21.75
CA ASP A 158 -21.40 -7.70 21.63
C ASP A 158 -22.05 -8.28 20.36
N MET A 159 -23.05 -7.60 19.79
CA MET A 159 -23.69 -8.03 18.53
C MET A 159 -22.87 -7.66 17.27
N ASP A 160 -21.82 -6.85 17.41
CA ASP A 160 -20.88 -6.44 16.36
C ASP A 160 -19.60 -7.30 16.37
N SER A 161 -19.69 -8.52 16.91
CA SER A 161 -18.63 -9.52 16.76
C SER A 161 -18.64 -9.96 15.30
N GLY A 162 -17.64 -9.59 14.49
CA GLY A 162 -17.49 -9.97 13.08
C GLY A 162 -17.32 -11.48 12.82
N LEU A 163 -17.67 -12.31 13.80
CA LEU A 163 -17.58 -13.76 13.79
C LEU A 163 -18.66 -14.37 12.89
N MET A 164 -18.22 -15.04 11.83
CA MET A 164 -19.07 -15.69 10.85
C MET A 164 -18.63 -17.14 10.65
N LEU A 165 -19.58 -18.01 10.26
CA LEU A 165 -19.32 -19.41 9.94
C LEU A 165 -19.29 -19.61 8.43
N THR A 166 -18.19 -20.16 7.92
CA THR A 166 -18.03 -20.49 6.50
C THR A 166 -18.72 -21.81 6.12
N ARG A 167 -18.83 -22.10 4.82
CA ARG A 167 -19.40 -23.37 4.31
C ARG A 167 -18.71 -24.60 4.89
N ASP A 168 -17.39 -24.54 5.04
CA ASP A 168 -16.51 -25.60 5.54
C ASP A 168 -16.42 -25.62 7.08
N GLN A 169 -17.41 -25.03 7.77
CA GLN A 169 -17.56 -25.05 9.23
C GLN A 169 -16.42 -24.37 10.01
N ASN A 170 -15.72 -23.43 9.38
CA ASN A 170 -14.71 -22.63 10.05
C ASN A 170 -15.30 -21.32 10.54
N ILE A 171 -14.89 -20.92 11.74
CA ILE A 171 -15.21 -19.59 12.29
C ILE A 171 -14.16 -18.62 11.78
N VAL A 172 -14.60 -17.47 11.27
CA VAL A 172 -13.74 -16.39 10.79
C VAL A 172 -14.21 -15.08 11.38
N ASP A 173 -13.27 -14.26 11.83
CA ASP A 173 -13.52 -12.88 12.26
C ASP A 173 -13.27 -11.95 11.07
N ILE A 174 -14.33 -11.30 10.60
CA ILE A 174 -14.31 -10.42 9.43
C ILE A 174 -14.70 -9.00 9.86
N ALA A 175 -13.75 -8.08 9.68
CA ALA A 175 -13.96 -6.66 9.80
C ALA A 175 -13.95 -6.02 8.41
N PHE A 176 -14.98 -5.23 8.11
CA PHE A 176 -15.11 -4.54 6.83
C PHE A 176 -15.82 -3.20 7.00
N GLN A 177 -15.55 -2.31 6.05
CA GLN A 177 -16.09 -0.95 6.02
C GLN A 177 -16.87 -0.75 4.74
N VAL A 178 -18.09 -0.24 4.87
CA VAL A 178 -18.94 0.15 3.74
C VAL A 178 -18.85 1.66 3.57
N VAL A 179 -18.42 2.10 2.38
CA VAL A 179 -18.35 3.51 2.02
C VAL A 179 -19.52 3.85 1.11
N TRP A 180 -20.32 4.83 1.51
CA TRP A 180 -21.56 5.18 0.83
C TRP A 180 -21.77 6.70 0.78
N ASN A 181 -22.61 7.14 -0.15
CA ASN A 181 -23.11 8.50 -0.21
C ASN A 181 -24.64 8.50 -0.40
N ILE A 182 -25.26 9.65 -0.23
CA ILE A 182 -26.71 9.80 -0.44
C ILE A 182 -26.92 10.09 -1.92
N SER A 183 -27.77 9.31 -2.58
CA SER A 183 -28.19 9.56 -3.96
C SER A 183 -29.45 10.42 -4.00
N ASP A 184 -30.44 10.11 -3.15
CA ASP A 184 -31.69 10.85 -3.02
C ASP A 184 -31.96 11.21 -1.55
N PRO A 185 -31.87 12.51 -1.17
CA PRO A 185 -32.08 12.94 0.21
C PRO A 185 -33.53 12.79 0.68
N SER A 186 -34.50 12.75 -0.22
CA SER A 186 -35.92 12.57 0.16
C SER A 186 -36.16 11.15 0.67
N GLN A 187 -35.77 10.17 -0.14
CA GLN A 187 -35.83 8.75 0.21
C GLN A 187 -35.04 8.43 1.48
N PHE A 188 -33.85 9.01 1.61
CA PHE A 188 -32.99 8.81 2.78
C PHE A 188 -33.64 9.28 4.10
N LEU A 189 -34.37 10.40 4.09
CA LEU A 189 -34.99 10.96 5.30
C LEU A 189 -36.32 10.30 5.67
N PHE A 190 -37.11 9.88 4.68
CA PHE A 190 -38.48 9.42 4.93
C PHE A 190 -38.66 7.90 4.94
N ASN A 191 -37.81 7.14 4.25
CA ASN A 191 -37.99 5.69 4.13
C ASN A 191 -37.23 4.91 5.21
N LEU A 192 -36.18 5.48 5.82
CA LEU A 192 -35.38 4.83 6.86
C LEU A 192 -35.44 5.61 8.16
N ALA A 193 -35.78 4.92 9.25
CA ALA A 193 -35.78 5.51 10.59
C ALA A 193 -34.36 5.75 11.12
N ASP A 194 -33.46 4.77 10.95
CA ASP A 194 -32.02 4.91 11.22
C ASP A 194 -31.21 4.36 10.03
N PRO A 195 -30.73 5.24 9.14
CA PRO A 195 -29.97 4.81 7.98
C PRO A 195 -28.66 4.11 8.31
N THR A 196 -27.96 4.53 9.38
CA THR A 196 -26.64 3.98 9.71
C THR A 196 -26.78 2.56 10.24
N ASP A 197 -27.74 2.33 11.13
CA ASP A 197 -28.01 0.99 11.67
C ASP A 197 -28.61 0.07 10.62
N THR A 198 -29.45 0.59 9.72
CA THR A 198 -30.01 -0.20 8.61
C THR A 198 -28.91 -0.64 7.64
N ILE A 199 -28.01 0.25 7.23
CA ILE A 199 -26.87 -0.12 6.38
C ILE A 199 -26.01 -1.18 7.07
N ARG A 200 -25.74 -1.02 8.38
CA ARG A 200 -24.98 -2.01 9.16
C ARG A 200 -25.67 -3.37 9.14
N ALA A 201 -26.96 -3.43 9.47
CA ALA A 201 -27.73 -4.67 9.52
C ALA A 201 -27.84 -5.36 8.15
N VAL A 202 -28.10 -4.60 7.09
CA VAL A 202 -28.16 -5.12 5.70
C VAL A 202 -26.80 -5.66 5.28
N SER A 203 -25.73 -4.92 5.56
CA SER A 203 -24.37 -5.31 5.17
C SER A 203 -23.88 -6.53 5.95
N ASP A 204 -24.14 -6.60 7.26
CA ASP A 204 -23.83 -7.79 8.07
C ASP A 204 -24.62 -9.00 7.58
N SER A 205 -25.93 -8.86 7.31
CA SER A 205 -26.74 -9.96 6.78
C SER A 205 -26.26 -10.45 5.41
N ALA A 206 -25.93 -9.53 4.49
CA ALA A 206 -25.44 -9.88 3.17
C ALA A 206 -24.07 -10.55 3.24
N MET A 207 -23.16 -10.03 4.07
CA MET A 207 -21.85 -10.63 4.29
C MET A 207 -21.98 -12.04 4.88
N ARG A 208 -22.86 -12.23 5.88
CA ARG A 208 -23.12 -13.55 6.47
C ARG A 208 -23.63 -14.56 5.45
N ASP A 209 -24.53 -14.18 4.53
CA ASP A 209 -25.01 -15.09 3.47
C ASP A 209 -23.88 -15.47 2.50
N ILE A 210 -23.05 -14.50 2.09
CA ILE A 210 -21.92 -14.75 1.17
C ILE A 210 -20.89 -15.68 1.82
N ILE A 211 -20.57 -15.44 3.10
CA ILE A 211 -19.59 -16.25 3.86
C ILE A 211 -20.11 -17.66 4.13
N ALA A 212 -21.39 -17.82 4.46
CA ALA A 212 -21.99 -19.14 4.65
C ALA A 212 -21.93 -20.01 3.37
N ARG A 213 -21.79 -19.38 2.19
CA ARG A 213 -21.64 -20.03 0.88
C ARG A 213 -20.19 -20.01 0.37
N SER A 214 -19.23 -19.62 1.18
CA SER A 214 -17.82 -19.52 0.78
C SER A 214 -16.96 -20.41 1.67
N GLU A 215 -15.85 -20.91 1.13
CA GLU A 215 -14.84 -21.65 1.89
C GLU A 215 -13.85 -20.68 2.52
N LEU A 216 -13.22 -21.05 3.64
CA LEU A 216 -12.30 -20.16 4.35
C LEU A 216 -11.06 -19.78 3.50
N SER A 217 -10.43 -20.78 2.86
CA SER A 217 -9.12 -20.59 2.21
C SER A 217 -9.12 -19.53 1.09
N PRO A 218 -10.12 -19.49 0.18
CA PRO A 218 -10.21 -18.44 -0.82
C PRO A 218 -10.47 -17.04 -0.25
N ILE A 219 -11.27 -16.92 0.82
CA ILE A 219 -11.52 -15.65 1.53
C ILE A 219 -10.22 -15.04 2.05
N LEU A 220 -9.35 -15.88 2.63
CA LEU A 220 -8.08 -15.42 3.20
C LEU A 220 -7.10 -14.89 2.14
N ASN A 221 -7.05 -15.52 0.96
CA ASN A 221 -5.91 -15.39 0.06
C ASN A 221 -6.20 -14.69 -1.28
N ARG A 222 -7.34 -14.94 -1.93
CA ARG A 222 -7.53 -14.59 -3.36
C ARG A 222 -8.86 -13.90 -3.65
N ASP A 223 -9.92 -14.30 -2.99
CA ASP A 223 -11.28 -13.99 -3.44
C ASP A 223 -11.88 -12.76 -2.76
N ARG A 224 -11.10 -12.02 -1.95
CA ARG A 224 -11.55 -10.79 -1.28
C ARG A 224 -12.15 -9.77 -2.26
N GLY A 225 -11.56 -9.63 -3.45
CA GLY A 225 -12.06 -8.72 -4.48
C GLY A 225 -13.42 -9.14 -5.05
N VAL A 226 -13.63 -10.44 -5.27
CA VAL A 226 -14.89 -11.00 -5.79
C VAL A 226 -15.99 -10.90 -4.72
N ILE A 227 -15.65 -11.24 -3.47
CA ILE A 227 -16.56 -11.10 -2.33
C ILE A 227 -16.94 -9.62 -2.13
N ALA A 228 -16.01 -8.68 -2.33
CA ALA A 228 -16.30 -7.25 -2.24
C ALA A 228 -17.32 -6.81 -3.30
N SER A 229 -17.17 -7.26 -4.54
CA SER A 229 -18.11 -6.93 -5.61
C SER A 229 -19.48 -7.56 -5.39
N ASP A 230 -19.52 -8.80 -4.90
CA ASP A 230 -20.76 -9.51 -4.61
C ASP A 230 -21.51 -8.84 -3.44
N LEU A 231 -20.76 -8.47 -2.39
CA LEU A 231 -21.31 -7.75 -1.24
C LEU A 231 -21.84 -6.37 -1.65
N LEU A 232 -21.09 -5.61 -2.44
CA LEU A 232 -21.53 -4.31 -2.96
C LEU A 232 -22.86 -4.46 -3.71
N ALA A 233 -22.96 -5.43 -4.63
CA ALA A 233 -24.16 -5.68 -5.39
C ALA A 233 -25.35 -6.11 -4.51
N ALA A 234 -25.11 -6.99 -3.53
CA ALA A 234 -26.14 -7.47 -2.60
C ALA A 234 -26.67 -6.36 -1.69
N VAL A 235 -25.78 -5.53 -1.13
CA VAL A 235 -26.15 -4.40 -0.27
C VAL A 235 -26.91 -3.36 -1.09
N GLN A 236 -26.42 -2.98 -2.28
CA GLN A 236 -27.11 -2.02 -3.13
C GLN A 236 -28.51 -2.52 -3.50
N THR A 237 -28.63 -3.78 -3.95
CA THR A 237 -29.94 -4.36 -4.32
C THR A 237 -30.92 -4.35 -3.14
N THR A 238 -30.44 -4.63 -1.93
CA THR A 238 -31.28 -4.62 -0.73
C THR A 238 -31.70 -3.21 -0.33
N LEU A 239 -30.77 -2.24 -0.35
CA LEU A 239 -31.06 -0.83 -0.06
C LEU A 239 -31.99 -0.20 -1.12
N ASP A 240 -31.85 -0.59 -2.38
CA ASP A 240 -32.76 -0.18 -3.45
C ASP A 240 -34.18 -0.71 -3.22
N SER A 241 -34.31 -1.94 -2.71
CA SER A 241 -35.64 -2.51 -2.38
C SER A 241 -36.35 -1.74 -1.27
N TYR A 242 -35.59 -1.15 -0.34
CA TYR A 242 -36.09 -0.26 0.71
C TYR A 242 -36.26 1.19 0.24
N GLN A 243 -35.90 1.48 -1.02
CA GLN A 243 -35.89 2.84 -1.58
C GLN A 243 -35.11 3.77 -0.65
N ALA A 244 -33.91 3.36 -0.28
CA ALA A 244 -33.17 4.02 0.79
C ALA A 244 -32.51 5.35 0.36
N GLY A 245 -32.47 5.66 -0.94
CA GLY A 245 -31.77 6.83 -1.46
C GLY A 245 -30.27 6.83 -1.17
N ILE A 246 -29.66 5.64 -0.99
CA ILE A 246 -28.25 5.46 -0.67
C ILE A 246 -27.55 4.80 -1.85
N ASN A 247 -26.35 5.26 -2.18
CA ASN A 247 -25.48 4.66 -3.17
C ASN A 247 -24.20 4.17 -2.49
N VAL A 248 -23.95 2.87 -2.59
CA VAL A 248 -22.74 2.22 -2.06
C VAL A 248 -21.62 2.38 -3.06
N ILE A 249 -20.54 3.04 -2.65
CA ILE A 249 -19.39 3.35 -3.52
C ILE A 249 -18.45 2.16 -3.56
N ARG A 250 -18.10 1.63 -2.38
CA ARG A 250 -17.14 0.54 -2.23
C ARG A 250 -17.27 -0.14 -0.87
N VAL A 251 -16.77 -1.37 -0.81
CA VAL A 251 -16.55 -2.10 0.44
C VAL A 251 -15.06 -2.35 0.59
N ASN A 252 -14.51 -1.97 1.74
CA ASN A 252 -13.13 -2.22 2.11
C ASN A 252 -13.08 -3.36 3.12
N PHE A 253 -12.22 -4.36 2.90
CA PHE A 253 -11.95 -5.42 3.86
C PHE A 253 -10.73 -5.06 4.70
N ASP A 254 -10.89 -4.99 6.01
CA ASP A 254 -9.78 -4.66 6.92
C ASP A 254 -9.03 -5.94 7.32
N LYS A 255 -9.75 -6.92 7.87
CA LYS A 255 -9.17 -8.15 8.41
C LYS A 255 -10.15 -9.31 8.22
N ALA A 256 -9.62 -10.46 7.84
CA ALA A 256 -10.34 -11.72 7.79
C ALA A 256 -9.37 -12.76 8.32
N ASP A 257 -9.44 -13.06 9.60
CA ASP A 257 -8.54 -14.00 10.28
C ASP A 257 -9.34 -15.00 11.12
N PRO A 258 -8.84 -16.23 11.34
CA PRO A 258 -9.42 -17.14 12.31
C PRO A 258 -9.37 -16.55 13.74
N PRO A 259 -10.25 -16.97 14.66
CA PRO A 259 -10.20 -16.57 16.06
C PRO A 259 -8.82 -16.83 16.67
N GLU A 260 -8.39 -15.94 17.58
CA GLU A 260 -7.07 -16.04 18.21
C GLU A 260 -6.86 -17.37 18.95
N GLU A 261 -7.95 -17.98 19.43
CA GLU A 261 -7.95 -19.26 20.14
C GLU A 261 -7.46 -20.44 19.29
N VAL A 262 -7.62 -20.37 17.96
CA VAL A 262 -7.33 -21.48 17.03
C VAL A 262 -6.31 -21.15 15.95
N ILE A 263 -5.82 -19.91 15.91
CA ILE A 263 -4.93 -19.42 14.85
C ILE A 263 -3.61 -20.20 14.78
N ASP A 264 -3.06 -20.62 15.92
CA ASP A 264 -1.78 -21.34 15.98
C ASP A 264 -1.90 -22.74 15.39
N SER A 265 -2.97 -23.46 15.71
CA SER A 265 -3.26 -24.78 15.12
C SER A 265 -3.51 -24.68 13.61
N PHE A 266 -4.16 -23.61 13.15
CA PHE A 266 -4.35 -23.36 11.72
C PHE A 266 -3.02 -23.11 10.99
N ARG A 267 -2.15 -22.29 11.58
CA ARG A 267 -0.81 -22.03 11.06
C ARG A 267 0.04 -23.30 11.00
N GLU A 268 -0.09 -24.17 12.00
CA GLU A 268 0.60 -25.46 12.03
C GLU A 268 0.14 -26.37 10.87
N VAL A 269 -1.17 -26.48 10.63
CA VAL A 269 -1.70 -27.27 9.50
C VAL A 269 -1.24 -26.70 8.16
N GLN A 270 -1.24 -25.37 7.99
CA GLN A 270 -0.73 -24.74 6.77
C GLN A 270 0.77 -24.97 6.59
N ALA A 271 1.56 -24.84 7.65
CA ALA A 271 2.98 -25.12 7.62
C ALA A 271 3.26 -26.58 7.24
N ALA A 272 2.50 -27.52 7.80
CA ALA A 272 2.61 -28.94 7.45
C ALA A 272 2.22 -29.23 5.99
N GLN A 273 1.18 -28.58 5.46
CA GLN A 273 0.80 -28.69 4.05
C GLN A 273 1.88 -28.12 3.12
N GLN A 274 2.44 -26.96 3.46
CA GLN A 274 3.54 -26.37 2.71
C GLN A 274 4.79 -27.25 2.74
N GLU A 275 5.10 -27.86 3.88
CA GLU A 275 6.23 -28.79 4.02
C GLU A 275 6.00 -30.06 3.20
N ARG A 276 4.79 -30.63 3.23
CA ARG A 276 4.43 -31.77 2.36
C ARG A 276 4.65 -31.41 0.89
N ASP A 277 4.11 -30.29 0.42
CA ASP A 277 4.25 -29.86 -0.97
C ASP A 277 5.72 -29.58 -1.34
N ARG A 278 6.51 -29.04 -0.39
CA ARG A 278 7.95 -28.85 -0.57
C ARG A 278 8.68 -30.18 -0.71
N LEU A 279 8.38 -31.15 0.15
CA LEU A 279 8.98 -32.48 0.12
C LEU A 279 8.62 -33.22 -1.17
N GLU A 280 7.37 -33.14 -1.61
CA GLU A 280 6.91 -33.70 -2.87
C GLU A 280 7.67 -33.09 -4.06
N ARG A 281 7.73 -31.75 -4.15
CA ARG A 281 8.48 -31.06 -5.22
C ARG A 281 9.98 -31.40 -5.18
N THR A 282 10.55 -31.57 -4.00
CA THR A 282 11.97 -31.96 -3.85
C THR A 282 12.19 -33.40 -4.31
N ALA A 283 11.27 -34.31 -3.97
CA ALA A 283 11.31 -35.70 -4.42
C ALA A 283 11.17 -35.80 -5.95
N ASP A 284 10.24 -35.05 -6.53
CA ASP A 284 10.07 -34.97 -7.99
C ASP A 284 11.31 -34.40 -8.67
N ALA A 285 11.89 -33.33 -8.13
CA ALA A 285 13.12 -32.74 -8.65
C ALA A 285 14.28 -33.76 -8.62
N TYR A 286 14.42 -34.50 -7.52
CA TYR A 286 15.43 -35.55 -7.38
C TYR A 286 15.22 -36.69 -8.38
N ALA A 287 13.99 -37.19 -8.51
CA ALA A 287 13.64 -38.25 -9.45
C ALA A 287 13.91 -37.83 -10.90
N ASN A 288 13.55 -36.59 -11.26
CA ASN A 288 13.84 -36.00 -12.56
C ASN A 288 15.34 -35.85 -12.79
N GLN A 289 16.10 -35.39 -11.81
CA GLN A 289 17.55 -35.24 -11.89
C GLN A 289 18.26 -36.58 -12.10
N VAL A 290 17.89 -37.61 -11.33
CA VAL A 290 18.48 -38.96 -11.46
C VAL A 290 18.15 -39.56 -12.82
N THR A 291 16.89 -39.47 -13.26
CA THR A 291 16.46 -40.01 -14.55
C THR A 291 17.12 -39.29 -15.73
N ALA A 292 17.20 -37.95 -15.67
CA ALA A 292 17.87 -37.14 -16.69
C ALA A 292 19.38 -37.42 -16.70
N GLY A 293 19.99 -37.53 -15.53
CA GLY A 293 21.40 -37.93 -15.36
C GLY A 293 21.67 -39.26 -16.04
N ALA A 294 20.94 -40.32 -15.67
CA ALA A 294 21.09 -41.65 -16.25
C ALA A 294 20.93 -41.67 -17.78
N ARG A 295 19.95 -40.93 -18.32
CA ARG A 295 19.78 -40.77 -19.78
C ARG A 295 20.98 -40.07 -20.43
N GLY A 296 21.51 -39.02 -19.79
CA GLY A 296 22.71 -38.32 -20.24
C GLY A 296 23.95 -39.21 -20.23
N GLU A 297 24.12 -40.04 -19.20
CA GLU A 297 25.24 -40.99 -19.12
C GLU A 297 25.15 -42.08 -20.18
N ALA A 298 23.95 -42.63 -20.39
CA ALA A 298 23.69 -43.62 -21.42
C ALA A 298 23.97 -43.05 -22.82
N ALA A 299 23.48 -41.85 -23.12
CA ALA A 299 23.76 -41.17 -24.38
C ALA A 299 25.27 -40.94 -24.57
N ARG A 300 25.95 -40.41 -23.54
CA ARG A 300 27.40 -40.18 -23.55
C ARG A 300 28.18 -41.48 -23.82
N LEU A 301 27.78 -42.59 -23.21
CA LEU A 301 28.43 -43.88 -23.42
C LEU A 301 28.24 -44.38 -24.86
N THR A 302 27.04 -44.26 -25.40
CA THR A 302 26.74 -44.62 -26.79
C THR A 302 27.56 -43.78 -27.78
N GLU A 303 27.60 -42.47 -27.60
CA GLU A 303 28.39 -41.55 -28.43
C GLU A 303 29.89 -41.86 -28.35
N GLN A 304 30.42 -42.19 -27.15
CA GLN A 304 31.81 -42.63 -27.01
C GLN A 304 32.09 -43.95 -27.73
N ALA A 305 31.17 -44.91 -27.65
CA ALA A 305 31.30 -46.19 -28.35
C ALA A 305 31.24 -46.02 -29.86
N GLU A 306 30.36 -45.15 -30.37
CA GLU A 306 30.28 -44.81 -31.78
C GLU A 306 31.53 -44.06 -32.26
N GLY A 307 32.04 -43.13 -31.46
CA GLY A 307 33.31 -42.44 -31.71
C GLY A 307 34.49 -43.40 -31.79
N TYR A 308 34.62 -44.32 -30.83
CA TYR A 308 35.66 -45.36 -30.83
C TYR A 308 35.53 -46.30 -32.03
N ARG A 309 34.30 -46.74 -32.36
CA ARG A 309 34.05 -47.56 -33.55
C ARG A 309 34.48 -46.83 -34.82
N ALA A 310 34.12 -45.56 -34.96
CA ALA A 310 34.49 -44.75 -36.11
C ALA A 310 36.02 -44.56 -36.18
N GLU A 311 36.68 -44.30 -35.06
CA GLU A 311 38.14 -44.19 -34.96
C GLU A 311 38.83 -45.49 -35.43
N VAL A 312 38.43 -46.64 -34.90
CA VAL A 312 39.01 -47.95 -35.27
C VAL A 312 38.81 -48.26 -36.74
N VAL A 313 37.60 -48.03 -37.27
CA VAL A 313 37.30 -48.27 -38.69
C VAL A 313 38.10 -47.33 -39.59
N ASN A 314 38.15 -46.04 -39.26
CA ASN A 314 38.90 -45.06 -40.04
C ASN A 314 40.41 -45.30 -40.01
N ASN A 315 40.96 -45.68 -38.85
CA ASN A 315 42.37 -46.06 -38.73
C ASN A 315 42.68 -47.30 -39.57
N ALA A 316 41.85 -48.35 -39.49
CA ALA A 316 42.03 -49.55 -40.30
C ALA A 316 41.92 -49.28 -41.80
N GLN A 317 40.96 -48.44 -42.23
CA GLN A 317 40.83 -48.01 -43.62
C GLN A 317 42.02 -47.15 -44.08
N GLY A 318 42.51 -46.26 -43.22
CA GLY A 318 43.69 -45.43 -43.48
C GLY A 318 44.96 -46.26 -43.62
N GLU A 319 45.17 -47.24 -42.74
CA GLU A 319 46.28 -48.20 -42.81
C GLU A 319 46.19 -49.08 -44.06
N ALA A 320 45.00 -49.60 -44.38
CA ALA A 320 44.79 -50.39 -45.60
C ALA A 320 45.05 -49.56 -46.86
N SER A 321 44.54 -48.32 -46.92
CA SER A 321 44.77 -47.41 -48.05
C SER A 321 46.26 -47.09 -48.20
N ARG A 322 46.94 -46.80 -47.08
CA ARG A 322 48.40 -46.60 -47.05
C ARG A 322 49.15 -47.83 -47.56
N PHE A 323 48.76 -49.03 -47.12
CA PHE A 323 49.38 -50.27 -47.56
C PHE A 323 49.19 -50.50 -49.06
N LEU A 324 47.97 -50.29 -49.58
CA LEU A 324 47.67 -50.41 -51.01
C LEU A 324 48.50 -49.44 -51.84
N SER A 325 48.61 -48.17 -51.43
CA SER A 325 49.45 -47.18 -52.13
C SER A 325 50.92 -47.60 -52.18
N VAL A 326 51.46 -48.15 -51.08
CA VAL A 326 52.85 -48.64 -51.06
C VAL A 326 53.00 -49.90 -51.92
N TYR A 327 52.01 -50.80 -51.91
CA TYR A 327 52.02 -52.02 -52.71
C TYR A 327 52.00 -51.73 -54.22
N GLU A 328 51.17 -50.78 -54.68
CA GLU A 328 51.11 -50.35 -56.08
C GLU A 328 52.46 -49.84 -56.59
N GLU A 329 53.17 -49.04 -55.79
CA GLU A 329 54.51 -48.56 -56.13
C GLU A 329 55.57 -49.67 -56.07
N TYR A 330 55.45 -50.58 -55.10
CA TYR A 330 56.33 -51.74 -55.00
C TYR A 330 56.24 -52.66 -56.23
N VAL A 331 55.03 -52.87 -56.77
CA VAL A 331 54.82 -53.66 -58.00
C VAL A 331 55.50 -53.01 -59.21
N LYS A 332 55.53 -51.67 -59.30
CA LYS A 332 56.21 -50.95 -60.40
C LYS A 332 57.73 -51.07 -60.32
N ALA A 333 58.30 -50.99 -59.11
CA ALA A 333 59.75 -51.02 -58.92
C ALA A 333 60.16 -51.64 -57.56
N PRO A 334 60.43 -52.96 -57.50
CA PRO A 334 60.58 -53.67 -56.23
C PRO A 334 61.89 -53.35 -55.48
N ASP A 335 63.02 -53.24 -56.19
CA ASP A 335 64.34 -53.09 -55.56
C ASP A 335 64.55 -51.71 -54.92
N VAL A 336 64.12 -50.64 -55.60
CA VAL A 336 64.22 -49.27 -55.09
C VAL A 336 63.28 -49.04 -53.91
N THR A 337 62.08 -49.63 -53.94
CA THR A 337 61.07 -49.47 -52.89
C THR A 337 61.47 -50.19 -51.61
N ARG A 338 62.02 -51.42 -51.70
CA ARG A 338 62.58 -52.14 -50.54
C ARG A 338 63.75 -51.38 -49.91
N ARG A 339 64.68 -50.89 -50.74
CA ARG A 339 65.84 -50.15 -50.24
C ARG A 339 65.44 -48.83 -49.57
N ARG A 340 64.47 -48.10 -50.14
CA ARG A 340 63.90 -46.90 -49.51
C ARG A 340 63.21 -47.23 -48.19
N MET A 341 62.32 -48.22 -48.14
CA MET A 341 61.64 -48.63 -46.89
C MET A 341 62.64 -49.04 -45.80
N TYR A 342 63.70 -49.77 -46.16
CA TYR A 342 64.76 -50.14 -45.22
C TYR A 342 65.48 -48.91 -44.67
N LEU A 343 65.88 -47.97 -45.53
CA LEU A 343 66.58 -46.75 -45.12
C LEU A 343 65.67 -45.84 -44.28
N GLU A 344 64.40 -45.66 -44.63
CA GLU A 344 63.43 -44.87 -43.85
C GLU A 344 63.12 -45.52 -42.49
N THR A 345 62.98 -46.84 -42.45
CA THR A 345 62.78 -47.57 -41.19
C THR A 345 64.02 -47.45 -40.30
N MET A 346 65.21 -47.61 -40.90
CA MET A 346 66.47 -47.48 -40.20
C MET A 346 66.71 -46.03 -39.75
N GLU A 347 66.34 -45.03 -40.54
CA GLU A 347 66.37 -43.62 -40.15
C GLU A 347 65.42 -43.34 -38.98
N LYS A 348 64.17 -43.85 -39.01
CA LYS A 348 63.20 -43.67 -37.93
C LYS A 348 63.64 -44.34 -36.63
N VAL A 349 64.21 -45.54 -36.72
CA VAL A 349 64.72 -46.29 -35.56
C VAL A 349 66.02 -45.68 -35.04
N LEU A 350 67.02 -45.47 -35.89
CA LEU A 350 68.33 -44.92 -35.50
C LEU A 350 68.28 -43.42 -35.15
N GLY A 351 67.34 -42.66 -35.73
CA GLY A 351 67.15 -41.24 -35.44
C GLY A 351 66.64 -40.95 -34.03
N GLY A 352 65.97 -41.93 -33.39
CA GLY A 352 65.58 -41.87 -31.99
C GLY A 352 66.59 -42.49 -31.02
N MET A 353 67.69 -43.09 -31.50
CA MET A 353 68.70 -43.67 -30.63
C MET A 353 69.75 -42.63 -30.24
N ASN A 354 70.00 -42.50 -28.94
CA ASN A 354 71.10 -41.67 -28.43
C ASN A 354 72.44 -42.25 -28.91
N LYS A 355 73.11 -41.51 -29.79
CA LYS A 355 74.38 -41.95 -30.39
C LYS A 355 75.54 -41.69 -29.42
N VAL A 356 76.19 -42.76 -28.96
CA VAL A 356 77.44 -42.68 -28.20
C VAL A 356 78.58 -43.08 -29.12
N ILE A 357 79.48 -42.14 -29.43
CA ILE A 357 80.66 -42.37 -30.26
C ILE A 357 81.84 -42.66 -29.32
N LEU A 358 82.44 -43.84 -29.46
CA LEU A 358 83.68 -44.21 -28.78
C LEU A 358 84.82 -44.02 -29.78
N ASP A 359 85.71 -43.06 -29.51
CA ASP A 359 86.93 -42.85 -30.29
C ASP A 359 88.05 -43.77 -29.75
N GLY A 360 88.73 -44.50 -30.63
CA GLY A 360 89.95 -45.25 -30.29
C GLY A 360 89.82 -46.76 -30.00
N VAL A 361 89.23 -47.57 -30.89
CA VAL A 361 89.41 -49.04 -30.83
C VAL A 361 89.91 -49.60 -32.17
N SER A 362 91.20 -49.40 -32.43
CA SER A 362 92.00 -50.26 -33.31
C SER A 362 93.19 -50.81 -32.52
N GLY A 363 93.00 -52.00 -31.96
CA GLY A 363 94.04 -52.96 -31.57
C GLY A 363 95.26 -52.46 -30.79
N GLY A 364 95.19 -52.51 -29.46
CA GLY A 364 96.35 -52.52 -28.56
C GLY A 364 96.29 -51.47 -27.46
N GLU A 365 96.04 -51.93 -26.23
CA GLU A 365 96.10 -51.22 -24.94
C GLU A 365 94.89 -50.38 -24.51
N ALA A 366 94.51 -50.60 -23.25
CA ALA A 366 93.30 -50.15 -22.59
C ALA A 366 93.51 -48.82 -21.85
N GLY A 367 92.54 -47.89 -21.93
CA GLY A 367 92.44 -46.80 -20.96
C GLY A 367 91.73 -45.52 -21.43
N GLN A 368 90.42 -45.47 -21.17
CA GLN A 368 89.71 -44.31 -20.59
C GLN A 368 89.56 -43.01 -21.43
N GLY A 369 88.36 -42.79 -21.97
CA GLY A 369 87.98 -41.49 -22.55
C GLY A 369 86.65 -41.48 -23.30
N VAL A 370 85.56 -41.94 -22.67
CA VAL A 370 84.20 -41.77 -23.26
C VAL A 370 83.83 -40.30 -23.16
N VAL A 371 83.92 -39.56 -24.26
CA VAL A 371 83.44 -38.18 -24.32
C VAL A 371 82.06 -38.19 -24.98
N PRO A 372 80.96 -37.86 -24.26
CA PRO A 372 79.64 -37.79 -24.87
C PRO A 372 79.63 -36.70 -25.95
N PHE A 373 79.27 -37.08 -27.18
CA PHE A 373 79.08 -36.12 -28.26
C PHE A 373 77.86 -35.26 -27.94
N LEU A 374 78.10 -34.00 -27.56
CA LEU A 374 77.07 -32.99 -27.34
C LEU A 374 76.84 -32.24 -28.67
N PRO A 375 75.73 -32.46 -29.40
CA PRO A 375 75.45 -31.70 -30.60
C PRO A 375 75.17 -30.23 -30.24
N LEU A 376 76.11 -29.34 -30.51
CA LEU A 376 76.02 -27.89 -30.24
C LEU A 376 74.85 -27.21 -30.98
N ASN A 377 74.20 -27.88 -31.93
CA ASN A 377 73.02 -27.38 -32.62
C ASN A 377 71.74 -27.43 -31.76
N GLU A 378 71.71 -28.21 -30.68
CA GLU A 378 70.53 -28.30 -29.80
C GLU A 378 70.54 -27.27 -28.66
N LEU A 379 71.70 -26.69 -28.33
CA LEU A 379 71.82 -25.60 -27.36
C LEU A 379 71.24 -24.28 -27.86
N ASN A 380 71.10 -24.11 -29.17
CA ASN A 380 70.63 -22.87 -29.79
C ASN A 380 69.22 -22.97 -30.39
N ARG A 381 68.49 -24.05 -30.10
CA ARG A 381 67.06 -24.12 -30.42
C ARG A 381 66.34 -23.39 -29.28
N PRO A 382 65.78 -22.18 -29.48
CA PRO A 382 65.00 -21.54 -28.45
C PRO A 382 63.87 -22.48 -28.06
N ALA A 383 63.81 -22.81 -26.77
CA ALA A 383 62.73 -23.60 -26.22
C ALA A 383 61.40 -22.96 -26.65
N PRO A 384 60.42 -23.72 -27.17
CA PRO A 384 59.08 -23.18 -27.35
C PRO A 384 58.62 -22.68 -25.98
N ALA A 385 58.35 -21.38 -25.91
CA ALA A 385 57.90 -20.72 -24.70
C ALA A 385 56.77 -21.54 -24.08
N ALA A 386 56.96 -21.93 -22.82
CA ALA A 386 55.92 -22.49 -21.99
C ALA A 386 54.70 -21.56 -22.09
N ALA A 387 53.66 -22.03 -22.78
CA ALA A 387 52.38 -21.36 -22.78
C ALA A 387 51.94 -21.26 -21.32
N ALA A 388 51.83 -20.02 -20.86
CA ALA A 388 51.40 -19.67 -19.53
C ALA A 388 50.11 -20.41 -19.19
N THR A 389 50.20 -21.29 -18.21
CA THR A 389 49.05 -21.82 -17.48
C THR A 389 48.41 -20.64 -16.76
N SER A 390 47.38 -20.05 -17.38
CA SER A 390 46.49 -19.11 -16.72
C SER A 390 45.70 -19.87 -15.66
N ASN A 391 46.18 -19.78 -14.41
CA ASN A 391 45.35 -20.07 -13.24
C ASN A 391 44.17 -19.10 -13.23
N THR A 392 43.06 -19.52 -13.82
CA THR A 392 41.75 -18.91 -13.58
C THR A 392 41.19 -19.58 -12.34
N THR A 393 41.35 -18.91 -11.20
CA THR A 393 40.58 -19.17 -9.99
C THR A 393 39.12 -18.82 -10.30
N GLY A 394 38.34 -19.82 -10.73
CA GLY A 394 36.89 -19.75 -10.78
C GLY A 394 36.33 -19.98 -9.38
N GLY A 395 35.73 -18.93 -8.81
CA GLY A 395 34.98 -19.01 -7.57
C GLY A 395 33.79 -19.95 -7.71
N THR A 396 33.59 -20.79 -6.69
CA THR A 396 32.36 -21.52 -6.47
C THR A 396 31.26 -20.57 -6.00
N ASN A 397 30.05 -20.89 -6.46
CA ASN A 397 28.76 -20.40 -5.97
C ASN A 397 28.61 -20.54 -4.46
#